data_AF-A0A5D2QKC1-F1
#
_entry.id   AF-A0A5D2QKC1-F1
#
_cell.length_a   1.000
_cell.length_b   1.000
_cell.length_c   1.000
_cell.angle_alpha   90.00
_cell.angle_beta   90.00
_cell.angle_gamma   90.00
#
_symmetry.space_group_name_H-M   'P 1'
#
loop_
_entity.id
_entity.type
_entity.pdbx_description
1 polymer ?
#
loop_
_entity_poly.entity_id
_entity_poly.type
_entity_poly.pdbx_seq_one_letter_code
_entity_poly.pdbx_strand_id
1 'polypeptide(L)'
;MRGVLGKSRKMICSLLSQAPGFLAPIPSPAIRVFCSKPGEVGGLMASSVQNQGSISYLTQREAAEVDETLMGPLGFSVDQLMELAGLSVATSIAEVYKPSEYNRILAICGPGNNGGDGLVAARHLYHFGYKPFVCYPKRTQKPLYSGLVTQLESLSIPFLSVDELPMDLSKDFDILVDAMFGFSFHGAPRPPFDDLIKKLINLHYYEQAQRKSPVIVSVDIPSGWHVEEGDVGGDGIKPDMLVSLTAPKLCAKKFSGPHHFLGGRFVPPAIAEKYKLQLPQYPGMSMCVRIGKPPQIDISALRENYISPEFLEEQVEADPLDQFRKWFDDAMAANLKEPNAMALSTTGKDGKPSSRMVLLKGVDKDGFVWFTNYESQKARQLSENPHAALLFYWDGLNRQVRVEGSVEKVSDEESEQYFHSRPRGSQLGAIVSKQSTVVPGRHVLHQQYKELEEKYSKESLIPKPKYWGGYRLKPERFEFWQGQPSRLHDRLEYSPQETDGKRVWKIVRLAP
;
A
#
# COMPACT_ATOMS: atom_id res chain seq x y z
N MET A 1 -69.12 -3.07 -24.15
CA MET A 1 -68.15 -2.68 -25.19
C MET A 1 -66.76 -2.99 -24.68
N ARG A 2 -66.05 -3.85 -25.42
CA ARG A 2 -64.73 -4.44 -25.12
C ARG A 2 -63.68 -3.79 -26.05
N GLY A 3 -62.42 -3.76 -25.60
CA GLY A 3 -61.23 -3.56 -26.43
C GLY A 3 -60.20 -2.69 -25.69
N VAL A 4 -58.90 -3.00 -25.61
CA VAL A 4 -58.08 -3.98 -26.34
C VAL A 4 -56.88 -4.34 -25.45
N LEU A 5 -56.69 -5.64 -25.20
CA LEU A 5 -55.46 -6.26 -24.70
C LEU A 5 -55.33 -7.58 -25.46
N GLY A 6 -54.31 -7.70 -26.30
CA GLY A 6 -54.02 -8.89 -27.10
C GLY A 6 -52.53 -8.98 -27.42
N LYS A 7 -51.82 -9.84 -26.68
CA LYS A 7 -51.17 -11.08 -27.16
C LYS A 7 -49.95 -10.88 -28.07
N SER A 8 -48.78 -11.35 -27.61
CA SER A 8 -48.22 -12.60 -28.15
C SER A 8 -47.04 -13.14 -27.32
N ARG A 9 -47.17 -14.38 -26.84
CA ARG A 9 -46.09 -15.25 -26.35
C ARG A 9 -46.33 -16.65 -26.95
N LYS A 10 -45.24 -17.30 -27.37
CA LYS A 10 -45.05 -18.68 -27.86
C LYS A 10 -45.17 -18.94 -29.37
N MET A 11 -44.04 -19.24 -29.99
CA MET A 11 -43.83 -20.52 -30.70
C MET A 11 -42.33 -20.87 -30.72
N ILE A 12 -42.05 -22.13 -30.40
CA ILE A 12 -40.77 -22.83 -30.45
C ILE A 12 -40.84 -23.80 -31.64
N CYS A 13 -39.66 -24.15 -32.17
CA CYS A 13 -39.33 -25.31 -33.02
C CYS A 13 -39.37 -25.16 -34.54
N SER A 14 -38.39 -25.87 -35.14
CA SER A 14 -38.19 -26.21 -36.55
C SER A 14 -37.37 -25.23 -37.38
N LEU A 15 -36.07 -25.52 -37.54
CA LEU A 15 -35.33 -25.32 -38.79
C LEU A 15 -34.02 -26.14 -38.75
N LEU A 16 -34.10 -27.41 -39.20
CA LEU A 16 -32.98 -28.22 -39.67
C LEU A 16 -33.48 -29.06 -40.86
N SER A 17 -32.89 -28.88 -42.04
CA SER A 17 -32.48 -29.95 -42.98
C SER A 17 -32.10 -29.38 -44.36
N GLN A 18 -31.25 -30.14 -45.07
CA GLN A 18 -30.62 -29.96 -46.40
C GLN A 18 -29.18 -29.34 -46.33
N ALA A 19 -28.11 -30.08 -45.96
CA ALA A 19 -27.32 -31.14 -46.64
C ALA A 19 -26.22 -30.61 -47.61
N PRO A 20 -25.13 -31.35 -47.97
CA PRO A 20 -24.31 -32.42 -47.34
C PRO A 20 -22.83 -31.95 -47.12
N GLY A 21 -21.94 -32.51 -46.28
CA GLY A 21 -21.36 -33.85 -46.27
C GLY A 21 -19.93 -33.88 -46.88
N PHE A 22 -18.88 -33.60 -46.09
CA PHE A 22 -17.50 -34.10 -46.32
C PHE A 22 -16.74 -34.18 -44.98
N LEU A 23 -16.37 -35.40 -44.59
CA LEU A 23 -15.55 -35.75 -43.43
C LEU A 23 -14.09 -35.88 -43.86
N ALA A 24 -13.18 -35.18 -43.19
CA ALA A 24 -11.76 -35.52 -43.13
C ALA A 24 -11.23 -35.21 -41.71
N PRO A 25 -10.50 -36.12 -41.04
CA PRO A 25 -10.01 -35.90 -39.68
C PRO A 25 -8.72 -35.06 -39.70
N ILE A 26 -8.70 -33.98 -38.92
CA ILE A 26 -7.51 -33.15 -38.67
C ILE A 26 -6.68 -33.82 -37.55
N PRO A 27 -5.37 -34.06 -37.74
CA PRO A 27 -4.53 -34.65 -36.70
C PRO A 27 -4.17 -33.63 -35.62
N SER A 28 -4.28 -34.04 -34.35
CA SER A 28 -3.87 -33.28 -33.17
C SER A 28 -2.36 -33.00 -33.19
N PRO A 29 -1.89 -31.76 -32.92
CA PRO A 29 -0.46 -31.52 -32.75
C PRO A 29 -0.02 -32.03 -31.38
N ALA A 30 0.99 -32.91 -31.38
CA ALA A 30 1.65 -33.44 -30.20
C ALA A 30 2.26 -32.30 -29.37
N ILE A 31 1.74 -32.11 -28.15
CA ILE A 31 2.35 -31.25 -27.14
C ILE A 31 3.62 -31.96 -26.64
N ARG A 32 4.79 -31.47 -27.06
CA ARG A 32 6.07 -31.86 -26.44
C ARG A 32 6.15 -31.23 -25.05
N VAL A 33 6.03 -32.07 -24.03
CA VAL A 33 6.31 -31.73 -22.64
C VAL A 33 7.81 -31.51 -22.48
N PHE A 34 8.23 -30.26 -22.30
CA PHE A 34 9.54 -29.94 -21.73
C PHE A 34 9.42 -29.96 -20.20
N CYS A 35 10.02 -30.98 -19.58
CA CYS A 35 10.26 -31.02 -18.14
C CYS A 35 11.22 -29.89 -17.74
N SER A 36 10.69 -28.85 -17.10
CA SER A 36 11.47 -27.92 -16.29
C SER A 36 11.14 -28.12 -14.81
N LYS A 37 12.20 -28.31 -14.01
CA LYS A 37 12.19 -28.58 -12.57
C LYS A 37 11.36 -27.54 -11.78
N PRO A 38 10.69 -27.93 -10.67
CA PRO A 38 9.95 -26.97 -9.85
C PRO A 38 10.91 -26.23 -8.90
N GLY A 39 11.17 -24.97 -9.21
CA GLY A 39 11.81 -24.00 -8.33
C GLY A 39 10.87 -22.84 -8.07
N GLU A 40 10.41 -22.73 -6.82
CA GLU A 40 9.93 -21.53 -6.12
C GLU A 40 8.88 -20.65 -6.82
N VAL A 41 7.61 -20.96 -6.55
CA VAL A 41 6.51 -19.98 -6.64
C VAL A 41 5.89 -19.85 -5.25
N GLY A 42 6.07 -18.68 -4.62
CA GLY A 42 5.34 -18.32 -3.40
C GLY A 42 6.00 -17.23 -2.56
N GLY A 43 5.48 -16.01 -2.64
CA GLY A 43 5.83 -14.93 -1.71
C GLY A 43 5.38 -13.55 -2.16
N LEU A 44 4.09 -13.25 -2.03
CA LEU A 44 3.54 -11.89 -2.14
C LEU A 44 3.84 -11.10 -0.86
N MET A 45 4.24 -9.84 -1.06
CA MET A 45 4.29 -8.73 -0.10
C MET A 45 5.29 -8.86 1.06
N ALA A 46 6.58 -8.88 0.73
CA ALA A 46 7.61 -8.26 1.56
C ALA A 46 8.27 -7.18 0.70
N SER A 47 8.27 -5.93 1.17
CA SER A 47 9.04 -4.84 0.57
C SER A 47 10.50 -5.27 0.51
N SER A 48 10.95 -5.71 -0.66
CA SER A 48 12.31 -6.14 -0.89
C SER A 48 13.20 -4.90 -0.87
N VAL A 49 13.75 -4.60 0.31
CA VAL A 49 14.99 -3.85 0.39
C VAL A 49 16.06 -4.76 -0.19
N GLN A 50 16.21 -4.74 -1.52
CA GLN A 50 17.33 -5.38 -2.18
C GLN A 50 18.60 -4.63 -1.78
N ASN A 51 19.64 -5.41 -1.49
CA ASN A 51 20.97 -4.97 -1.09
C ASN A 51 21.47 -3.87 -2.06
N GLN A 52 21.73 -2.67 -1.55
CA GLN A 52 22.24 -1.53 -2.33
C GLN A 52 23.68 -1.79 -2.78
N GLY A 53 23.86 -2.55 -3.87
CA GLY A 53 25.03 -2.35 -4.73
C GLY A 53 25.02 -0.89 -5.23
N SER A 54 26.19 -0.27 -5.37
CA SER A 54 26.30 1.13 -5.80
C SER A 54 25.72 1.27 -7.21
N ILE A 55 24.53 1.88 -7.31
CA ILE A 55 23.92 2.21 -8.61
C ILE A 55 24.92 3.00 -9.47
N SER A 56 25.00 2.66 -10.76
CA SER A 56 25.89 3.39 -11.69
C SER A 56 25.33 4.77 -12.00
N TYR A 57 26.21 5.74 -12.21
CA TYR A 57 25.86 7.11 -12.60
C TYR A 57 26.57 7.47 -13.90
N LEU A 58 25.85 8.08 -14.83
CA LEU A 58 26.36 8.48 -16.14
C LEU A 58 26.92 9.90 -16.12
N THR A 59 28.03 10.10 -16.84
CA THR A 59 28.49 11.42 -17.28
C THR A 59 27.51 12.01 -18.30
N GLN A 60 27.61 13.32 -18.57
CA GLN A 60 26.76 13.96 -19.59
C GLN A 60 27.00 13.33 -20.97
N ARG A 61 28.27 13.03 -21.27
CA ARG A 61 28.69 12.39 -22.51
C ARG A 61 28.10 10.99 -22.66
N GLU A 62 28.24 10.13 -21.65
CA GLU A 62 27.70 8.75 -21.72
C GLU A 62 26.18 8.76 -21.86
N ALA A 63 25.48 9.66 -21.16
CA ALA A 63 24.04 9.81 -21.32
C ALA A 63 23.65 10.15 -22.77
N ALA A 64 24.38 11.06 -23.43
CA ALA A 64 24.15 11.39 -24.83
C ALA A 64 24.44 10.21 -25.78
N GLU A 65 25.52 9.47 -25.55
CA GLU A 65 25.87 8.30 -26.37
C GLU A 65 24.85 7.15 -26.20
N VAL A 66 24.31 6.96 -25.00
CA VAL A 66 23.23 5.98 -24.74
C VAL A 66 21.98 6.35 -25.52
N ASP A 67 21.54 7.60 -25.44
CA ASP A 67 20.37 8.11 -26.17
C ASP A 67 20.55 7.96 -27.69
N GLU A 68 21.71 8.33 -28.22
CA GLU A 68 22.04 8.15 -29.63
C GLU A 68 21.99 6.67 -30.04
N THR A 69 22.49 5.76 -29.19
CA THR A 69 22.47 4.33 -29.48
C THR A 69 21.04 3.76 -29.48
N LEU A 70 20.21 4.19 -28.52
CA LEU A 70 18.81 3.78 -28.42
C LEU A 70 18.02 4.23 -29.66
N MET A 71 18.16 5.50 -30.03
CA MET A 71 17.37 6.09 -31.12
C MET A 71 17.90 5.80 -32.52
N GLY A 72 19.20 5.50 -32.64
CA GLY A 72 19.83 5.14 -33.90
C GLY A 72 19.85 3.61 -34.11
N PRO A 73 20.97 2.92 -33.82
CA PRO A 73 21.15 1.50 -34.12
C PRO A 73 20.08 0.55 -33.57
N LEU A 74 19.45 0.88 -32.44
CA LEU A 74 18.46 0.02 -31.79
C LEU A 74 17.01 0.34 -32.22
N GLY A 75 16.80 1.41 -32.99
CA GLY A 75 15.54 1.71 -33.66
C GLY A 75 14.39 2.15 -32.75
N PHE A 76 14.65 2.52 -31.50
CA PHE A 76 13.63 3.14 -30.66
C PHE A 76 13.28 4.53 -31.20
N SER A 77 12.01 4.82 -31.37
CA SER A 77 11.60 6.18 -31.75
C SER A 77 11.52 7.09 -30.52
N VAL A 78 11.70 8.40 -30.75
CA VAL A 78 11.68 9.41 -29.66
C VAL A 78 10.37 9.38 -28.89
N ASP A 79 9.24 9.22 -29.59
CA ASP A 79 7.91 9.14 -29.00
C ASP A 79 7.74 7.91 -28.10
N GLN A 80 8.29 6.75 -28.47
CA GLN A 80 8.25 5.54 -27.63
C GLN A 80 9.01 5.75 -26.31
N LEU A 81 10.23 6.26 -26.37
CA LEU A 81 11.04 6.48 -25.18
C LEU A 81 10.44 7.57 -24.28
N MET A 82 9.94 8.66 -24.89
CA MET A 82 9.28 9.77 -24.21
C MET A 82 7.97 9.33 -23.54
N GLU A 83 7.18 8.47 -24.19
CA GLU A 83 5.95 7.92 -23.61
C GLU A 83 6.25 7.12 -22.34
N LEU A 84 7.27 6.25 -22.40
CA LEU A 84 7.68 5.43 -21.26
C LEU A 84 8.32 6.27 -20.16
N ALA A 85 9.11 7.29 -20.51
CA ALA A 85 9.73 8.22 -19.58
C ALA A 85 8.69 9.02 -18.80
N GLY A 86 7.75 9.69 -19.50
CA GLY A 86 6.69 10.45 -18.85
C GLY A 86 5.75 9.57 -18.02
N LEU A 87 5.47 8.34 -18.46
CA LEU A 87 4.75 7.36 -17.65
C LEU A 87 5.52 7.00 -16.37
N SER A 88 6.84 6.79 -16.45
CA SER A 88 7.68 6.55 -15.26
C SER A 88 7.65 7.73 -14.29
N VAL A 89 7.66 8.97 -14.78
CA VAL A 89 7.55 10.18 -13.96
C VAL A 89 6.20 10.21 -13.23
N ALA A 90 5.09 10.08 -13.98
CA ALA A 90 3.75 10.07 -13.41
C ALA A 90 3.56 8.93 -12.37
N THR A 91 4.11 7.75 -12.66
CA THR A 91 4.04 6.59 -11.75
C THR A 91 4.83 6.85 -10.46
N SER A 92 6.03 7.44 -10.58
CA SER A 92 6.86 7.79 -9.42
C SER A 92 6.16 8.78 -8.49
N ILE A 93 5.49 9.79 -9.07
CA ILE A 93 4.66 10.74 -8.34
C ILE A 93 3.51 10.02 -7.62
N ALA A 94 2.78 9.15 -8.31
CA ALA A 94 1.62 8.44 -7.75
C ALA A 94 1.96 7.39 -6.70
N GLU A 95 3.17 6.84 -6.74
CA GLU A 95 3.67 5.96 -5.70
C GLU A 95 3.73 6.68 -4.35
N VAL A 96 4.13 7.96 -4.35
CA VAL A 96 4.41 8.74 -3.13
C VAL A 96 3.25 9.65 -2.74
N TYR A 97 2.80 10.50 -3.65
CA TYR A 97 1.92 11.63 -3.34
C TYR A 97 0.49 11.32 -3.77
N LYS A 98 -0.38 10.87 -2.86
CA LYS A 98 -1.72 10.41 -3.24
C LYS A 98 -2.61 11.55 -3.77
N PRO A 99 -3.45 11.32 -4.79
CA PRO A 99 -4.35 12.36 -5.34
C PRO A 99 -5.33 12.94 -4.31
N SER A 100 -5.66 12.17 -3.26
CA SER A 100 -6.50 12.63 -2.14
C SER A 100 -5.87 13.76 -1.32
N GLU A 101 -4.53 13.89 -1.37
CA GLU A 101 -3.76 14.86 -0.57
C GLU A 101 -2.96 15.85 -1.41
N TYR A 102 -2.55 15.45 -2.60
CA TYR A 102 -1.75 16.23 -3.54
C TYR A 102 -2.41 16.19 -4.91
N ASN A 103 -3.44 17.00 -5.12
CA ASN A 103 -4.28 16.87 -6.31
C ASN A 103 -3.82 17.81 -7.44
N ARG A 104 -3.42 19.03 -7.10
CA ARG A 104 -3.18 20.11 -8.05
C ARG A 104 -1.72 20.10 -8.48
N ILE A 105 -1.48 19.90 -9.76
CA ILE A 105 -0.12 19.76 -10.30
C ILE A 105 0.16 20.86 -11.31
N LEU A 106 1.32 21.50 -11.23
CA LEU A 106 1.83 22.34 -12.31
C LEU A 106 3.04 21.66 -12.95
N ALA A 107 2.94 21.27 -14.22
CA ALA A 107 4.06 20.81 -15.02
C ALA A 107 4.68 21.98 -15.80
N ILE A 108 5.95 22.29 -15.53
CA ILE A 108 6.69 23.37 -16.20
C ILE A 108 7.59 22.72 -17.24
N CYS A 109 7.19 22.80 -18.52
CA CYS A 109 7.81 22.09 -19.63
C CYS A 109 8.77 22.99 -20.40
N GLY A 110 9.98 22.49 -20.65
CA GLY A 110 10.96 23.16 -21.50
C GLY A 110 10.79 22.85 -22.99
N PRO A 111 11.61 23.46 -23.88
CA PRO A 111 11.48 23.29 -25.32
C PRO A 111 11.99 21.93 -25.84
N GLY A 112 12.76 21.19 -25.04
CA GLY A 112 13.40 19.94 -25.47
C GLY A 112 12.66 18.66 -25.05
N ASN A 113 13.36 17.54 -25.12
CA ASN A 113 12.81 16.22 -24.78
C ASN A 113 12.30 16.16 -23.34
N ASN A 114 13.01 16.77 -22.37
CA ASN A 114 12.56 16.83 -20.97
C ASN A 114 11.19 17.49 -20.84
N GLY A 115 10.93 18.53 -21.64
CA GLY A 115 9.60 19.15 -21.68
C GLY A 115 8.55 18.22 -22.25
N GLY A 116 8.87 17.45 -23.28
CA GLY A 116 8.03 16.39 -23.82
C GLY A 116 7.70 15.31 -22.78
N ASP A 117 8.69 14.88 -21.98
CA ASP A 117 8.48 13.94 -20.86
C ASP A 117 7.51 14.53 -19.83
N GLY A 118 7.62 15.83 -19.54
CA GLY A 118 6.68 16.56 -18.69
C GLY A 118 5.25 16.62 -19.26
N LEU A 119 5.09 16.82 -20.58
CA LEU A 119 3.77 16.80 -21.24
C LEU A 119 3.13 15.41 -21.15
N VAL A 120 3.91 14.34 -21.41
CA VAL A 120 3.45 12.95 -21.26
C VAL A 120 3.08 12.67 -19.80
N ALA A 121 3.92 13.09 -18.84
CA ALA A 121 3.65 12.91 -17.42
C ALA A 121 2.34 13.60 -17.00
N ALA A 122 2.10 14.84 -17.45
CA ALA A 122 0.85 15.57 -17.18
C ALA A 122 -0.37 14.80 -17.69
N ARG A 123 -0.31 14.22 -18.89
CA ARG A 123 -1.39 13.38 -19.43
C ARG A 123 -1.66 12.15 -18.56
N HIS A 124 -0.62 11.41 -18.17
CA HIS A 124 -0.80 10.23 -17.31
C HIS A 124 -1.31 10.59 -15.91
N LEU A 125 -0.83 11.69 -15.34
CA LEU A 125 -1.30 12.19 -14.04
C LEU A 125 -2.81 12.53 -14.09
N TYR A 126 -3.32 13.09 -15.18
CA TYR A 126 -4.77 13.24 -15.36
C TYR A 126 -5.50 11.89 -15.25
N HIS A 127 -5.03 10.86 -15.96
CA HIS A 127 -5.62 9.53 -15.90
C HIS A 127 -5.46 8.84 -14.54
N PHE A 128 -4.47 9.23 -13.73
CA PHE A 128 -4.28 8.75 -12.36
C PHE A 128 -5.15 9.49 -11.33
N GLY A 129 -5.96 10.46 -11.76
CA GLY A 129 -6.92 11.17 -10.91
C GLY A 129 -6.44 12.51 -10.35
N TYR A 130 -5.31 13.03 -10.83
CA TYR A 130 -4.81 14.37 -10.48
C TYR A 130 -5.44 15.46 -11.36
N LYS A 131 -5.25 16.72 -10.97
CA LYS A 131 -5.62 17.92 -11.73
C LYS A 131 -4.38 18.66 -12.21
N PRO A 132 -3.80 18.26 -13.36
CA PRO A 132 -2.63 18.93 -13.91
C PRO A 132 -2.97 20.24 -14.61
N PHE A 133 -2.02 21.15 -14.56
CA PHE A 133 -1.87 22.39 -15.32
C PHE A 133 -0.50 22.36 -15.99
N VAL A 134 -0.36 22.98 -17.16
CA VAL A 134 0.89 22.96 -17.92
C VAL A 134 1.36 24.37 -18.22
N CYS A 135 2.58 24.72 -17.81
CA CYS A 135 3.28 25.90 -18.31
C CYS A 135 4.29 25.47 -19.37
N TYR A 136 4.01 25.77 -20.65
CA TYR A 136 4.90 25.43 -21.77
C TYR A 136 5.27 26.68 -22.58
N PRO A 137 6.18 27.53 -22.08
CA PRO A 137 6.38 28.89 -22.59
C PRO A 137 7.09 28.95 -23.95
N LYS A 138 7.93 27.97 -24.27
CA LYS A 138 8.59 27.87 -25.59
C LYS A 138 8.23 26.54 -26.25
N ARG A 139 7.13 26.56 -27.02
CA ARG A 139 6.63 25.38 -27.74
C ARG A 139 7.50 25.05 -28.94
N THR A 140 7.92 23.80 -29.05
CA THR A 140 8.74 23.33 -30.18
C THR A 140 7.85 23.00 -31.38
N GLN A 141 8.19 23.60 -32.53
CA GLN A 141 7.46 23.43 -33.79
C GLN A 141 7.85 22.13 -34.50
N LYS A 142 7.56 20.99 -33.87
CA LYS A 142 7.70 19.65 -34.48
C LYS A 142 6.42 18.84 -34.24
N PRO A 143 6.02 17.96 -35.19
CA PRO A 143 4.77 17.20 -35.09
C PRO A 143 4.59 16.43 -33.77
N LEU A 144 5.68 15.87 -33.22
CA LEU A 144 5.66 15.18 -31.93
C LEU A 144 5.10 16.06 -30.81
N TYR A 145 5.67 17.26 -30.61
CA TYR A 145 5.27 18.16 -29.54
C TYR A 145 3.89 18.76 -29.78
N SER A 146 3.56 19.10 -31.04
CA SER A 146 2.20 19.51 -31.41
C SER A 146 1.17 18.43 -31.06
N GLY A 147 1.48 17.16 -31.34
CA GLY A 147 0.62 16.04 -30.99
C GLY A 147 0.43 15.87 -29.47
N LEU A 148 1.49 16.00 -28.68
CA LEU A 148 1.40 15.97 -27.22
C LEU A 148 0.53 17.10 -26.65
N VAL A 149 0.67 18.31 -27.20
CA VAL A 149 -0.19 19.45 -26.83
C VAL A 149 -1.65 19.13 -27.17
N THR A 150 -1.95 18.67 -28.38
CA THR A 150 -3.31 18.29 -28.78
C THR A 150 -3.91 17.23 -27.87
N GLN A 151 -3.11 16.24 -27.43
CA GLN A 151 -3.57 15.22 -26.48
C GLN A 151 -3.98 15.83 -25.13
N LEU A 152 -3.18 16.76 -24.59
CA LEU A 152 -3.49 17.45 -23.33
C LEU A 152 -4.73 18.35 -23.47
N GLU A 153 -4.85 19.08 -24.58
CA GLU A 153 -6.02 19.91 -24.88
C GLU A 153 -7.29 19.06 -25.00
N SER A 154 -7.21 17.85 -25.58
CA SER A 154 -8.34 16.92 -25.68
C SER A 154 -8.85 16.44 -24.31
N LEU A 155 -8.00 16.47 -23.29
CA LEU A 155 -8.34 16.17 -21.90
C LEU A 155 -8.75 17.42 -21.11
N SER A 156 -8.84 18.58 -21.78
CA SER A 156 -9.12 19.88 -21.15
C SER A 156 -8.11 20.27 -20.06
N ILE A 157 -6.85 19.82 -20.20
CA ILE A 157 -5.77 20.20 -19.27
C ILE A 157 -5.36 21.66 -19.56
N PRO A 158 -5.44 22.58 -18.59
CA PRO A 158 -5.18 23.99 -18.84
C PRO A 158 -3.70 24.27 -19.11
N PHE A 159 -3.44 25.12 -20.11
CA PHE A 159 -2.12 25.68 -20.36
C PHE A 159 -2.04 27.11 -19.80
N LEU A 160 -1.08 27.35 -18.91
CA LEU A 160 -0.82 28.65 -18.30
C LEU A 160 0.42 29.29 -18.93
N SER A 161 0.31 30.55 -19.32
CA SER A 161 1.45 31.40 -19.66
C SER A 161 2.25 31.76 -18.40
N VAL A 162 3.48 32.25 -18.59
CA VAL A 162 4.34 32.66 -17.46
C VAL A 162 3.72 33.81 -16.67
N ASP A 163 2.99 34.69 -17.35
CA ASP A 163 2.34 35.87 -16.75
C ASP A 163 1.09 35.52 -15.94
N GLU A 164 0.43 34.39 -16.28
CA GLU A 164 -0.72 33.87 -15.53
C GLU A 164 -0.31 33.10 -14.26
N LEU A 165 0.96 32.73 -14.13
CA LEU A 165 1.44 32.04 -12.93
C LEU A 165 1.50 32.99 -11.74
N PRO A 166 0.91 32.64 -10.59
CA PRO A 166 0.96 33.48 -9.41
C PRO A 166 2.41 33.66 -8.94
N MET A 167 2.64 34.74 -8.17
CA MET A 167 3.95 34.97 -7.56
C MET A 167 4.27 33.89 -6.51
N ASP A 168 3.26 33.44 -5.79
CA ASP A 168 3.32 32.36 -4.80
C ASP A 168 2.56 31.14 -5.33
N LEU A 169 3.30 30.11 -5.75
CA LEU A 169 2.74 28.88 -6.30
C LEU A 169 2.12 27.96 -5.23
N SER A 170 2.44 28.17 -3.94
CA SER A 170 2.02 27.27 -2.85
C SER A 170 0.51 27.26 -2.60
N LYS A 171 -0.19 28.31 -3.04
CA LYS A 171 -1.64 28.42 -2.86
C LYS A 171 -2.41 27.59 -3.86
N ASP A 172 -1.88 27.43 -5.07
CA ASP A 172 -2.62 26.92 -6.22
C ASP A 172 -2.20 25.50 -6.60
N PHE A 173 -1.00 25.09 -6.22
CA PHE A 173 -0.43 23.80 -6.59
C PHE A 173 0.10 23.05 -5.37
N ASP A 174 -0.05 21.73 -5.40
CA ASP A 174 0.45 20.82 -4.38
C ASP A 174 1.76 20.16 -4.86
N ILE A 175 1.92 19.98 -6.17
CA ILE A 175 3.11 19.39 -6.83
C ILE A 175 3.56 20.29 -7.98
N LEU A 176 4.86 20.57 -8.05
CA LEU A 176 5.50 21.30 -9.13
C LEU A 176 6.46 20.36 -9.87
N VAL A 177 6.12 20.01 -11.11
CA VAL A 177 6.96 19.15 -11.95
C VAL A 177 7.90 20.02 -12.77
N ASP A 178 9.18 19.97 -12.40
CA ASP A 178 10.29 20.58 -13.12
C ASP A 178 10.70 19.68 -14.29
N ALA A 179 10.19 20.03 -15.47
CA ALA A 179 10.47 19.37 -16.75
C ALA A 179 11.11 20.36 -17.75
N MET A 180 11.89 21.33 -17.25
CA MET A 180 12.43 22.41 -18.09
C MET A 180 13.70 21.98 -18.85
N PHE A 181 14.71 21.49 -18.15
CA PHE A 181 16.01 21.15 -18.74
C PHE A 181 16.48 19.77 -18.29
N GLY A 182 16.76 18.91 -19.27
CA GLY A 182 17.33 17.58 -19.04
C GLY A 182 18.86 17.56 -19.24
N PHE A 183 19.45 16.36 -19.20
CA PHE A 183 20.90 16.17 -19.27
C PHE A 183 21.60 16.76 -20.51
N SER A 184 20.89 17.02 -21.61
CA SER A 184 21.47 17.58 -22.85
C SER A 184 21.57 19.11 -22.86
N PHE A 185 21.09 19.78 -21.80
CA PHE A 185 21.18 21.23 -21.71
C PHE A 185 22.61 21.71 -21.45
N HIS A 186 22.99 22.83 -22.08
CA HIS A 186 24.28 23.49 -21.91
C HIS A 186 24.10 24.99 -21.69
N GLY A 187 24.95 25.56 -20.85
CA GLY A 187 24.99 27.00 -20.56
C GLY A 187 24.02 27.43 -19.46
N ALA A 188 23.81 28.74 -19.32
CA ALA A 188 22.92 29.31 -18.32
C ALA A 188 21.46 29.36 -18.82
N PRO A 189 20.46 29.09 -17.95
CA PRO A 189 19.06 29.35 -18.24
C PRO A 189 18.84 30.80 -18.71
N ARG A 190 17.98 30.98 -19.71
CA ARG A 190 17.62 32.29 -20.27
C ARG A 190 16.12 32.53 -20.12
N PRO A 191 15.65 33.80 -20.20
CA PRO A 191 14.24 34.12 -20.16
C PRO A 191 13.38 33.29 -21.12
N PRO A 192 12.21 32.80 -20.66
CA PRO A 192 11.61 33.03 -19.33
C PRO A 192 11.98 31.95 -18.27
N PHE A 193 12.90 31.04 -18.56
CA PHE A 193 13.17 29.88 -17.71
C PHE A 193 14.01 30.20 -16.47
N ASP A 194 14.86 31.22 -16.52
CA ASP A 194 15.58 31.74 -15.36
C ASP A 194 14.62 32.25 -14.27
N ASP A 195 13.56 32.96 -14.65
CA ASP A 195 12.55 33.44 -13.71
C ASP A 195 11.66 32.32 -13.17
N LEU A 196 11.35 31.30 -13.97
CA LEU A 196 10.66 30.09 -13.50
C LEU A 196 11.52 29.31 -12.49
N ILE A 197 12.81 29.16 -12.74
CA ILE A 197 13.76 28.52 -11.80
C ILE A 197 13.83 29.33 -10.49
N LYS A 198 13.93 30.66 -10.55
CA LYS A 198 13.90 31.53 -9.35
C LYS A 198 12.61 31.37 -8.55
N LYS A 199 11.45 31.27 -9.22
CA LYS A 199 10.16 31.02 -8.55
C LYS A 199 10.20 29.70 -7.75
N LEU A 200 10.78 28.63 -8.31
CA LEU A 200 10.91 27.34 -7.62
C LEU A 200 11.88 27.40 -6.43
N ILE A 201 13.03 28.07 -6.58
CA ILE A 201 14.01 28.25 -5.49
C ILE A 201 13.38 28.99 -4.31
N ASN A 202 12.61 30.05 -4.59
CA ASN A 202 12.03 30.91 -3.55
C ASN A 202 10.94 30.26 -2.70
N LEU A 203 10.41 29.09 -3.07
CA LEU A 203 9.38 28.38 -2.29
C LEU A 203 9.87 27.95 -0.91
N HIS A 204 11.18 27.68 -0.77
CA HIS A 204 11.79 27.21 0.46
C HIS A 204 11.91 28.30 1.54
N TYR A 205 11.73 29.58 1.19
CA TYR A 205 11.77 30.70 2.14
C TYR A 205 10.44 30.93 2.88
N TYR A 206 9.34 30.34 2.41
CA TYR A 206 7.99 30.58 2.96
C TYR A 206 7.55 29.58 4.05
N GLU A 207 8.42 28.64 4.47
CA GLU A 207 8.14 27.66 5.53
C GLU A 207 7.76 28.28 6.89
N GLN A 208 7.99 29.58 7.10
CA GLN A 208 7.68 30.26 8.37
C GLN A 208 6.18 30.52 8.61
N ALA A 209 5.27 30.22 7.67
CA ALA A 209 3.85 30.60 7.74
C ALA A 209 2.85 29.47 8.08
N GLN A 210 3.28 28.33 8.66
CA GLN A 210 2.41 27.19 9.03
C GLN A 210 1.56 26.59 7.88
N ARG A 211 2.03 26.66 6.63
CA ARG A 211 1.35 26.03 5.48
C ARG A 211 2.23 24.96 4.85
N LYS A 212 1.57 23.94 4.28
CA LYS A 212 2.21 22.85 3.54
C LYS A 212 2.79 23.42 2.24
N SER A 213 4.12 23.47 2.13
CA SER A 213 4.81 23.87 0.90
C SER A 213 4.53 22.86 -0.23
N PRO A 214 4.43 23.31 -1.49
CA PRO A 214 4.31 22.41 -2.62
C PRO A 214 5.60 21.60 -2.77
N VAL A 215 5.46 20.34 -3.17
CA VAL A 215 6.63 19.48 -3.41
C VAL A 215 7.15 19.68 -4.82
N ILE A 216 8.48 19.69 -4.98
CA ILE A 216 9.14 19.84 -6.28
C ILE A 216 9.60 18.46 -6.78
N VAL A 217 9.23 18.14 -8.02
CA VAL A 217 9.60 16.90 -8.70
C VAL A 217 10.42 17.23 -9.95
N SER A 218 11.71 16.94 -9.94
CA SER A 218 12.57 17.15 -11.11
C SER A 218 12.63 15.91 -11.99
N VAL A 219 12.38 16.12 -13.29
CA VAL A 219 12.50 15.09 -14.32
C VAL A 219 13.93 15.03 -14.81
N ASP A 220 14.51 13.83 -14.71
CA ASP A 220 15.85 13.44 -15.10
C ASP A 220 17.00 14.07 -14.29
N ILE A 221 17.09 15.40 -14.33
CA ILE A 221 18.01 16.22 -13.54
C ILE A 221 17.27 17.48 -13.05
N PRO A 222 17.65 18.09 -11.91
CA PRO A 222 17.08 19.36 -11.50
C PRO A 222 17.50 20.48 -12.46
N SER A 223 16.54 21.24 -12.99
CA SER A 223 16.81 22.28 -13.97
C SER A 223 17.73 23.37 -13.38
N GLY A 224 18.78 23.71 -14.13
CA GLY A 224 19.80 24.66 -13.70
C GLY A 224 20.98 24.05 -12.95
N TRP A 225 20.93 22.76 -12.58
CA TRP A 225 22.11 22.06 -12.07
C TRP A 225 23.09 21.73 -13.20
N HIS A 226 24.38 21.68 -12.87
CA HIS A 226 25.37 21.08 -13.75
C HIS A 226 25.17 19.56 -13.77
N VAL A 227 25.17 18.95 -14.97
CA VAL A 227 24.80 17.52 -15.17
C VAL A 227 25.70 16.55 -14.40
N GLU A 228 26.95 16.95 -14.12
CA GLU A 228 27.90 16.12 -13.36
C GLU A 228 28.15 16.62 -11.94
N GLU A 229 28.50 17.90 -11.78
CA GLU A 229 28.83 18.50 -10.48
C GLU A 229 27.62 18.82 -9.60
N GLY A 230 26.41 18.86 -10.17
CA GLY A 230 25.17 19.20 -9.47
C GLY A 230 25.01 20.70 -9.25
N ASP A 231 24.54 21.06 -8.06
CA ASP A 231 24.35 22.45 -7.67
C ASP A 231 25.67 23.10 -7.25
N VAL A 232 26.43 23.57 -8.24
CA VAL A 232 27.77 24.19 -8.03
C VAL A 232 27.69 25.45 -7.16
N GLY A 233 26.57 26.18 -7.21
CA GLY A 233 26.37 27.44 -6.48
C GLY A 233 25.71 27.27 -5.10
N GLY A 234 25.05 26.15 -4.82
CA GLY A 234 24.31 25.92 -3.58
C GLY A 234 22.91 26.55 -3.56
N ASP A 235 22.62 27.44 -4.50
CA ASP A 235 21.36 28.20 -4.62
C ASP A 235 20.41 27.61 -5.68
N GLY A 236 20.69 26.41 -6.20
CA GLY A 236 19.85 25.74 -7.17
C GLY A 236 18.55 25.20 -6.58
N ILE A 237 17.66 24.73 -7.46
CA ILE A 237 16.42 24.05 -7.07
C ILE A 237 16.76 22.88 -6.11
N LYS A 238 15.98 22.75 -5.04
CA LYS A 238 16.05 21.61 -4.10
C LYS A 238 14.79 20.74 -4.30
N PRO A 239 14.82 19.75 -5.19
CA PRO A 239 13.64 18.92 -5.40
C PRO A 239 13.40 17.96 -4.23
N ASP A 240 12.14 17.73 -3.89
CA ASP A 240 11.72 16.68 -2.97
C ASP A 240 11.82 15.30 -3.63
N MET A 241 11.58 15.26 -4.94
CA MET A 241 11.68 14.06 -5.76
C MET A 241 12.56 14.29 -6.98
N LEU A 242 13.50 13.38 -7.21
CA LEU A 242 14.23 13.26 -8.47
C LEU A 242 13.81 11.96 -9.16
N VAL A 243 13.38 12.05 -10.42
CA VAL A 243 13.10 10.88 -11.25
C VAL A 243 14.17 10.80 -12.34
N SER A 244 15.24 10.04 -12.09
CA SER A 244 16.27 9.79 -13.09
C SER A 244 15.75 8.86 -14.19
N LEU A 245 15.96 9.21 -15.45
CA LEU A 245 15.54 8.40 -16.59
C LEU A 245 16.73 7.61 -17.17
N THR A 246 16.49 6.38 -17.61
CA THR A 246 17.47 5.44 -18.18
C THR A 246 18.50 4.97 -17.15
N ALA A 247 19.32 5.88 -16.65
CA ALA A 247 20.21 5.72 -15.51
C ALA A 247 20.44 7.11 -14.85
N PRO A 248 20.74 7.16 -13.54
CA PRO A 248 21.06 8.42 -12.87
C PRO A 248 22.25 9.14 -13.52
N LYS A 249 22.18 10.47 -13.63
CA LYS A 249 23.32 11.32 -14.02
C LYS A 249 24.20 11.62 -12.81
N LEU A 250 25.48 11.92 -13.03
CA LEU A 250 26.44 12.18 -11.96
C LEU A 250 25.98 13.23 -10.93
N CYS A 251 25.25 14.26 -11.37
CA CYS A 251 24.67 15.28 -10.48
C CYS A 251 23.74 14.69 -9.41
N ALA A 252 23.08 13.56 -9.69
CA ALA A 252 22.16 12.91 -8.77
C ALA A 252 22.86 12.39 -7.50
N LYS A 253 24.20 12.28 -7.49
CA LYS A 253 24.97 12.02 -6.25
C LYS A 253 24.86 13.16 -5.23
N LYS A 254 24.53 14.37 -5.68
CA LYS A 254 24.32 15.56 -4.84
C LYS A 254 22.85 15.76 -4.45
N PHE A 255 21.95 14.91 -4.95
CA PHE A 255 20.55 14.96 -4.57
C PHE A 255 20.38 14.60 -3.10
N SER A 256 19.66 15.45 -2.36
CA SER A 256 19.42 15.30 -0.91
C SER A 256 17.94 15.24 -0.55
N GLY A 257 17.04 15.24 -1.53
CA GLY A 257 15.60 15.14 -1.29
C GLY A 257 15.19 13.75 -0.79
N PRO A 258 13.98 13.62 -0.21
CA PRO A 258 13.50 12.37 0.39
C PRO A 258 13.23 11.26 -0.63
N HIS A 259 13.08 11.56 -1.92
CA HIS A 259 12.64 10.59 -2.91
C HIS A 259 13.49 10.60 -4.18
N HIS A 260 14.26 9.54 -4.42
CA HIS A 260 14.96 9.35 -5.69
C HIS A 260 14.45 8.08 -6.36
N PHE A 261 13.91 8.23 -7.55
CA PHE A 261 13.40 7.14 -8.39
C PHE A 261 14.24 6.99 -9.66
N LEU A 262 14.32 5.75 -10.12
CA LEU A 262 14.78 5.40 -11.45
C LEU A 262 13.57 5.01 -12.30
N GLY A 263 13.40 5.69 -13.43
CA GLY A 263 12.41 5.43 -14.46
C GLY A 263 13.06 5.09 -15.80
N GLY A 264 12.24 4.90 -16.84
CA GLY A 264 12.73 4.51 -18.15
C GLY A 264 13.13 3.04 -18.20
N ARG A 265 12.19 2.14 -17.86
CA ARG A 265 12.37 0.68 -17.88
C ARG A 265 12.38 0.14 -19.32
N PHE A 266 13.37 0.54 -20.10
CA PHE A 266 13.56 0.13 -21.49
C PHE A 266 15.03 -0.12 -21.85
N VAL A 267 15.96 -0.01 -20.89
CA VAL A 267 17.41 -0.20 -21.12
C VAL A 267 17.70 -1.63 -21.56
N PRO A 268 18.19 -1.86 -22.79
CA PRO A 268 18.53 -3.19 -23.26
C PRO A 268 19.77 -3.74 -22.55
N PRO A 269 19.89 -5.07 -22.36
CA PRO A 269 21.06 -5.69 -21.73
C PRO A 269 22.39 -5.29 -22.36
N ALA A 270 22.45 -5.13 -23.69
CA ALA A 270 23.66 -4.72 -24.40
C ALA A 270 24.14 -3.31 -24.02
N ILE A 271 23.22 -2.38 -23.75
CA ILE A 271 23.56 -1.04 -23.25
C ILE A 271 24.06 -1.13 -21.82
N ALA A 272 23.35 -1.87 -20.96
CA ALA A 272 23.76 -2.07 -19.58
C ALA A 272 25.16 -2.69 -19.46
N GLU A 273 25.48 -3.66 -20.31
CA GLU A 273 26.81 -4.29 -20.36
C GLU A 273 27.88 -3.33 -20.89
N LYS A 274 27.62 -2.65 -22.02
CA LYS A 274 28.58 -1.70 -22.64
C LYS A 274 29.00 -0.59 -21.68
N TYR A 275 28.05 -0.01 -20.95
CA TYR A 275 28.28 1.09 -20.01
C TYR A 275 28.43 0.62 -18.55
N LYS A 276 28.49 -0.70 -18.31
CA LYS A 276 28.62 -1.31 -16.97
C LYS A 276 27.61 -0.74 -15.96
N LEU A 277 26.36 -0.60 -16.41
CA LEU A 277 25.27 -0.07 -15.60
C LEU A 277 24.83 -1.11 -14.57
N GLN A 278 24.95 -0.76 -13.29
CA GLN A 278 24.35 -1.48 -12.19
C GLN A 278 22.97 -0.88 -11.92
N LEU A 279 21.95 -1.39 -12.61
CA LEU A 279 20.56 -0.95 -12.43
C LEU A 279 19.82 -1.93 -11.50
N PRO A 280 18.99 -1.43 -10.57
CA PRO A 280 18.16 -2.27 -9.72
C PRO A 280 17.10 -3.02 -10.53
N GLN A 281 16.62 -4.13 -9.98
CA GLN A 281 15.49 -4.84 -10.56
C GLN A 281 14.19 -4.05 -10.30
N TYR A 282 13.43 -3.79 -11.37
CA TYR A 282 12.11 -3.18 -11.24
C TYR A 282 11.10 -4.18 -10.68
N PRO A 283 10.31 -3.83 -9.65
CA PRO A 283 9.36 -4.75 -9.03
C PRO A 283 8.17 -5.01 -9.95
N GLY A 284 7.90 -6.29 -10.23
CA GLY A 284 6.73 -6.73 -11.01
C GLY A 284 6.61 -5.99 -12.35
N MET A 285 5.47 -5.34 -12.55
CA MET A 285 5.12 -4.54 -13.74
C MET A 285 5.42 -3.04 -13.61
N SER A 286 6.08 -2.61 -12.52
CA SER A 286 6.37 -1.19 -12.29
C SER A 286 7.28 -0.60 -13.36
N MET A 287 7.00 0.64 -13.76
CA MET A 287 7.81 1.45 -14.67
C MET A 287 8.85 2.32 -13.95
N CYS A 288 8.83 2.32 -12.62
CA CYS A 288 9.80 3.02 -11.78
C CYS A 288 10.25 2.15 -10.60
N VAL A 289 11.39 2.48 -10.02
CA VAL A 289 11.91 1.84 -8.81
C VAL A 289 12.61 2.88 -7.95
N ARG A 290 12.35 2.86 -6.65
CA ARG A 290 13.00 3.76 -5.70
C ARG A 290 14.46 3.35 -5.49
N ILE A 291 15.36 4.32 -5.64
CA ILE A 291 16.82 4.14 -5.53
C ILE A 291 17.47 5.04 -4.46
N GLY A 292 16.74 6.04 -3.96
CA GLY A 292 17.19 6.91 -2.89
C GLY A 292 17.23 6.22 -1.52
N LYS A 293 17.95 6.82 -0.58
CA LYS A 293 17.87 6.40 0.83
C LYS A 293 16.41 6.54 1.30
N PRO A 294 15.84 5.54 1.99
CA PRO A 294 14.52 5.71 2.60
C PRO A 294 14.55 6.94 3.52
N PRO A 295 13.50 7.78 3.51
CA PRO A 295 13.47 8.95 4.37
C PRO A 295 13.67 8.52 5.82
N GLN A 296 14.47 9.27 6.57
CA GLN A 296 14.57 9.08 8.01
C GLN A 296 13.24 9.55 8.62
N ILE A 297 12.37 8.59 8.94
CA ILE A 297 11.06 8.90 9.52
C ILE A 297 11.28 9.38 10.94
N ASP A 298 10.95 10.64 11.22
CA ASP A 298 10.77 11.11 12.59
C ASP A 298 9.50 10.46 13.14
N ILE A 299 9.67 9.43 13.96
CA ILE A 299 8.57 8.69 14.60
C ILE A 299 7.67 9.65 15.40
N SER A 300 8.21 10.75 15.93
CA SER A 300 7.43 11.71 16.70
C SER A 300 6.46 12.53 15.85
N ALA A 301 6.72 12.63 14.54
CA ALA A 301 5.90 13.36 13.57
C ALA A 301 4.76 12.53 12.97
N LEU A 302 4.69 11.21 13.22
CA LEU A 302 3.60 10.32 12.77
C LEU A 302 2.26 10.54 13.50
N ARG A 303 2.05 11.72 14.08
CA ARG A 303 0.83 12.03 14.85
C ARG A 303 -0.34 12.26 13.90
N GLU A 304 -1.30 11.36 13.95
CA GLU A 304 -2.61 11.55 13.34
C GLU A 304 -3.55 12.31 14.30
N ASN A 305 -4.38 13.18 13.73
CA ASN A 305 -5.43 13.87 14.47
C ASN A 305 -6.74 13.10 14.27
N TYR A 306 -7.18 12.39 15.31
CA TYR A 306 -8.42 11.62 15.24
C TYR A 306 -9.63 12.55 15.17
N ILE A 307 -10.58 12.23 14.29
CA ILE A 307 -11.88 12.90 14.20
C ILE A 307 -12.92 11.80 14.35
N SER A 308 -13.70 11.83 15.42
CA SER A 308 -14.71 10.81 15.70
C SER A 308 -15.89 11.43 16.47
N PRO A 309 -17.08 10.79 16.46
CA PRO A 309 -18.19 11.23 17.29
C PRO A 309 -17.81 11.20 18.77
N GLU A 310 -18.36 12.12 19.56
CA GLU A 310 -18.24 12.10 21.02
C GLU A 310 -18.80 10.79 21.59
N PHE A 311 -18.16 10.28 22.64
CA PHE A 311 -18.58 9.05 23.32
C PHE A 311 -18.91 9.35 24.78
N LEU A 312 -20.21 9.52 25.05
CA LEU A 312 -20.74 9.99 26.34
C LEU A 312 -21.41 8.87 27.15
N GLU A 313 -21.43 9.03 28.47
CA GLU A 313 -21.95 8.09 29.45
C GLU A 313 -23.45 7.78 29.26
N GLU A 314 -24.22 8.72 28.72
CA GLU A 314 -25.67 8.54 28.50
C GLU A 314 -25.99 7.80 27.19
N GLN A 315 -24.98 7.59 26.34
CA GLN A 315 -25.13 7.00 25.00
C GLN A 315 -24.74 5.52 24.94
N VAL A 316 -24.25 4.98 26.05
CA VAL A 316 -23.72 3.62 26.13
C VAL A 316 -24.72 2.63 26.71
N GLU A 317 -24.57 1.37 26.33
CA GLU A 317 -25.36 0.30 26.92
C GLU A 317 -24.97 0.09 28.40
N ALA A 318 -25.95 -0.27 29.23
CA ALA A 318 -25.72 -0.55 30.65
C ALA A 318 -24.90 -1.82 30.87
N ASP A 319 -25.05 -2.82 30.00
CA ASP A 319 -24.22 -4.03 29.99
C ASP A 319 -23.03 -3.84 29.02
N PRO A 320 -21.78 -3.99 29.49
CA PRO A 320 -20.61 -3.84 28.63
C PRO A 320 -20.49 -4.91 27.54
N LEU A 321 -21.10 -6.10 27.69
CA LEU A 321 -21.13 -7.09 26.61
C LEU A 321 -22.03 -6.62 25.46
N ASP A 322 -23.14 -5.95 25.76
CA ASP A 322 -24.01 -5.38 24.74
C ASP A 322 -23.34 -4.17 24.07
N GLN A 323 -22.64 -3.33 24.85
CA GLN A 323 -21.80 -2.25 24.31
C GLN A 323 -20.68 -2.79 23.41
N PHE A 324 -20.02 -3.89 23.79
CA PHE A 324 -19.03 -4.56 22.95
C PHE A 324 -19.64 -5.06 21.64
N ARG A 325 -20.78 -5.76 21.69
CA ARG A 325 -21.47 -6.28 20.49
C ARG A 325 -21.82 -5.15 19.52
N LYS A 326 -22.36 -4.05 20.03
CA LYS A 326 -22.67 -2.85 19.24
C LYS A 326 -21.44 -2.34 18.48
N TRP A 327 -20.31 -2.17 19.16
CA TRP A 327 -19.08 -1.72 18.46
C TRP A 327 -18.45 -2.78 17.56
N PHE A 328 -18.61 -4.06 17.89
CA PHE A 328 -18.15 -5.15 17.03
C PHE A 328 -18.95 -5.20 15.72
N ASP A 329 -20.26 -4.98 15.78
CA ASP A 329 -21.14 -4.88 14.62
C ASP A 329 -20.79 -3.65 13.76
N ASP A 330 -20.46 -2.52 14.37
CA ASP A 330 -19.95 -1.34 13.65
C ASP A 330 -18.63 -1.66 12.91
N ALA A 331 -17.70 -2.36 13.55
CA ALA A 331 -16.43 -2.76 12.95
C ALA A 331 -16.63 -3.72 11.76
N MET A 332 -17.60 -4.62 11.87
CA MET A 332 -18.01 -5.50 10.76
C MET A 332 -18.66 -4.70 9.63
N ALA A 333 -19.56 -3.76 9.94
CA ALA A 333 -20.26 -2.93 8.95
C ALA A 333 -19.30 -1.98 8.21
N ALA A 334 -18.25 -1.50 8.88
CA ALA A 334 -17.17 -0.73 8.29
C ALA A 334 -16.21 -1.57 7.43
N ASN A 335 -16.42 -2.89 7.34
CA ASN A 335 -15.60 -3.84 6.59
C ASN A 335 -14.11 -3.78 6.99
N LEU A 336 -13.85 -3.62 8.30
CA LEU A 336 -12.49 -3.65 8.81
C LEU A 336 -11.86 -5.03 8.59
N LYS A 337 -10.54 -5.04 8.44
CA LYS A 337 -9.80 -6.30 8.27
C LYS A 337 -9.71 -7.03 9.60
N GLU A 338 -10.24 -8.26 9.65
CA GLU A 338 -10.19 -9.15 10.83
C GLU A 338 -10.61 -8.47 12.15
N PRO A 339 -11.84 -7.93 12.25
CA PRO A 339 -12.28 -7.19 13.44
C PRO A 339 -12.36 -8.07 14.71
N ASN A 340 -12.36 -9.40 14.53
CA ASN A 340 -12.30 -10.39 15.59
C ASN A 340 -10.87 -10.75 16.03
N ALA A 341 -9.84 -10.12 15.48
CA ALA A 341 -8.48 -10.25 15.99
C ALA A 341 -8.31 -9.44 17.28
N MET A 342 -7.74 -10.07 18.31
CA MET A 342 -7.48 -9.45 19.60
C MET A 342 -6.07 -9.77 20.10
N ALA A 343 -5.41 -8.80 20.72
CA ALA A 343 -4.21 -9.06 21.47
C ALA A 343 -4.57 -9.69 22.83
N LEU A 344 -4.03 -10.87 23.10
CA LEU A 344 -4.17 -11.58 24.36
C LEU A 344 -2.88 -11.45 25.17
N SER A 345 -2.97 -10.80 26.32
CA SER A 345 -1.88 -10.63 27.27
C SER A 345 -2.03 -11.60 28.45
N THR A 346 -0.97 -12.36 28.73
CA THR A 346 -0.90 -13.33 29.82
C THR A 346 0.43 -13.23 30.55
N THR A 347 0.42 -13.57 31.83
CA THR A 347 1.59 -13.58 32.73
C THR A 347 1.69 -14.92 33.44
N GLY A 348 2.89 -15.45 33.67
CA GLY A 348 3.08 -16.63 34.53
C GLY A 348 3.32 -16.23 35.98
N LYS A 349 3.83 -17.15 36.81
CA LYS A 349 4.22 -16.84 38.21
C LYS A 349 5.38 -15.86 38.33
N ASP A 350 6.15 -15.66 37.25
CA ASP A 350 7.26 -14.70 37.19
C ASP A 350 6.80 -13.24 37.00
N GLY A 351 5.50 -13.01 36.81
CA GLY A 351 4.92 -11.69 36.60
C GLY A 351 5.30 -11.05 35.26
N LYS A 352 5.99 -11.75 34.35
CA LYS A 352 6.42 -11.19 33.07
C LYS A 352 5.29 -11.28 32.03
N PRO A 353 4.78 -10.14 31.53
CA PRO A 353 3.70 -10.17 30.56
C PRO A 353 4.22 -10.62 29.20
N SER A 354 3.35 -11.28 28.46
CA SER A 354 3.57 -11.61 27.06
C SER A 354 2.27 -11.44 26.30
N SER A 355 2.36 -10.86 25.10
CA SER A 355 1.21 -10.56 24.25
C SER A 355 1.34 -11.24 22.89
N ARG A 356 0.21 -11.62 22.30
CA ARG A 356 0.12 -12.12 20.92
C ARG A 356 -1.28 -11.93 20.39
N MET A 357 -1.42 -11.88 19.08
CA MET A 357 -2.74 -11.91 18.44
C MET A 357 -3.36 -13.31 18.53
N VAL A 358 -4.64 -13.36 18.88
CA VAL A 358 -5.52 -14.52 18.76
C VAL A 358 -6.82 -14.06 18.11
N LEU A 359 -7.61 -15.00 17.60
CA LEU A 359 -8.91 -14.69 17.03
C LEU A 359 -10.01 -15.03 18.04
N LEU A 360 -10.87 -14.05 18.30
CA LEU A 360 -12.13 -14.25 18.99
C LEU A 360 -13.03 -15.18 18.16
N LYS A 361 -13.63 -16.17 18.83
CA LYS A 361 -14.47 -17.21 18.21
C LYS A 361 -15.88 -17.30 18.78
N GLY A 362 -16.12 -16.69 19.94
CA GLY A 362 -17.45 -16.56 20.51
C GLY A 362 -17.47 -15.45 21.55
N VAL A 363 -18.62 -14.79 21.66
CA VAL A 363 -18.96 -13.87 22.75
C VAL A 363 -20.39 -14.16 23.18
N ASP A 364 -20.55 -14.66 24.39
CA ASP A 364 -21.85 -14.92 25.00
C ASP A 364 -21.92 -14.23 26.37
N LYS A 365 -22.98 -14.49 27.13
CA LYS A 365 -23.18 -13.91 28.47
C LYS A 365 -22.08 -14.27 29.48
N ASP A 366 -21.35 -15.36 29.23
CA ASP A 366 -20.32 -15.89 30.12
C ASP A 366 -18.91 -15.42 29.71
N GLY A 367 -18.78 -14.75 28.56
CA GLY A 367 -17.58 -13.99 28.20
C GLY A 367 -17.02 -14.26 26.80
N PHE A 368 -15.69 -14.17 26.67
CA PHE A 368 -14.97 -14.17 25.39
C PHE A 368 -14.21 -15.47 25.17
N VAL A 369 -14.46 -16.14 24.04
CA VAL A 369 -13.91 -17.48 23.74
C VAL A 369 -12.89 -17.43 22.61
N TRP A 370 -11.76 -18.11 22.82
CA TRP A 370 -10.75 -18.38 21.79
C TRP A 370 -10.20 -19.81 21.96
N PHE A 371 -9.56 -20.34 20.90
CA PHE A 371 -9.03 -21.70 20.90
C PHE A 371 -7.52 -21.71 20.68
N THR A 372 -6.82 -22.62 21.34
CA THR A 372 -5.36 -22.67 21.32
C THR A 372 -4.84 -24.07 21.64
N ASN A 373 -3.51 -24.22 21.58
CA ASN A 373 -2.82 -25.39 22.09
C ASN A 373 -2.52 -25.18 23.59
N TYR A 374 -2.99 -26.09 24.44
CA TYR A 374 -2.84 -26.08 25.90
C TYR A 374 -1.38 -26.22 26.37
N GLU A 375 -0.46 -26.65 25.50
CA GLU A 375 0.97 -26.73 25.79
C GLU A 375 1.74 -25.47 25.39
N SER A 376 1.08 -24.50 24.74
CA SER A 376 1.71 -23.25 24.31
C SER A 376 2.10 -22.36 25.50
N GLN A 377 3.00 -21.41 25.27
CA GLN A 377 3.47 -20.50 26.33
C GLN A 377 2.32 -19.79 27.06
N LYS A 378 1.34 -19.26 26.32
CA LYS A 378 0.17 -18.57 26.90
C LYS A 378 -0.66 -19.50 27.78
N ALA A 379 -0.82 -20.76 27.37
CA ALA A 379 -1.63 -21.72 28.11
C ALA A 379 -0.93 -22.19 29.40
N ARG A 380 0.41 -22.33 29.38
CA ARG A 380 1.20 -22.57 30.60
C ARG A 380 1.07 -21.40 31.56
N GLN A 381 1.20 -20.17 31.07
CA GLN A 381 0.98 -18.97 31.88
C GLN A 381 -0.44 -18.93 32.47
N LEU A 382 -1.47 -19.22 31.68
CA LEU A 382 -2.86 -19.28 32.18
C LEU A 382 -3.09 -20.38 33.22
N SER A 383 -2.39 -21.51 33.10
CA SER A 383 -2.47 -22.58 34.11
C SER A 383 -1.81 -22.19 35.44
N GLU A 384 -0.85 -21.26 35.38
CA GLU A 384 -0.13 -20.75 36.53
C GLU A 384 -0.81 -19.54 37.17
N ASN A 385 -1.42 -18.69 36.35
CA ASN A 385 -2.13 -17.47 36.71
C ASN A 385 -3.35 -17.33 35.78
N PRO A 386 -4.57 -17.64 36.25
CA PRO A 386 -5.77 -17.71 35.42
C PRO A 386 -6.38 -16.32 35.19
N HIS A 387 -5.56 -15.30 34.96
CA HIS A 387 -5.99 -13.95 34.60
C HIS A 387 -5.37 -13.52 33.28
N ALA A 388 -6.12 -12.77 32.48
CA ALA A 388 -5.64 -12.23 31.22
C ALA A 388 -6.29 -10.88 30.89
N ALA A 389 -5.69 -10.19 29.92
CA ALA A 389 -6.26 -9.01 29.29
C ALA A 389 -6.41 -9.23 27.78
N LEU A 390 -7.55 -8.80 27.25
CA LEU A 390 -7.86 -8.74 25.82
C LEU A 390 -7.83 -7.29 25.36
N LEU A 391 -7.28 -7.04 24.18
CA LEU A 391 -7.24 -5.73 23.55
C LEU A 391 -7.67 -5.86 22.09
N PHE A 392 -8.76 -5.16 21.75
CA PHE A 392 -9.22 -4.94 20.39
C PHE A 392 -8.81 -3.53 19.97
N TYR A 393 -8.27 -3.39 18.75
CA TYR A 393 -7.97 -2.11 18.15
C TYR A 393 -8.55 -2.07 16.74
N TRP A 394 -9.50 -1.17 16.53
CA TRP A 394 -10.19 -0.94 15.27
C TRP A 394 -9.76 0.42 14.74
N ASP A 395 -8.62 0.44 14.05
CA ASP A 395 -7.95 1.62 13.52
C ASP A 395 -8.88 2.48 12.63
N GLY A 396 -9.62 1.86 11.71
CA GLY A 396 -10.55 2.57 10.82
C GLY A 396 -11.72 3.26 11.52
N LEU A 397 -11.96 2.97 12.80
CA LEU A 397 -12.98 3.61 13.64
C LEU A 397 -12.38 4.42 14.80
N ASN A 398 -11.05 4.46 14.92
CA ASN A 398 -10.34 5.01 16.08
C ASN A 398 -10.87 4.48 17.42
N ARG A 399 -11.18 3.17 17.49
CA ARG A 399 -11.75 2.55 18.68
C ARG A 399 -10.82 1.52 19.28
N GLN A 400 -10.86 1.42 20.60
CA GLN A 400 -10.20 0.37 21.35
C GLN A 400 -11.16 -0.18 22.41
N VAL A 401 -11.14 -1.50 22.60
CA VAL A 401 -11.81 -2.15 23.72
C VAL A 401 -10.81 -2.99 24.49
N ARG A 402 -10.73 -2.78 25.80
CA ARG A 402 -9.96 -3.60 26.74
C ARG A 402 -10.91 -4.41 27.60
N VAL A 403 -10.59 -5.68 27.80
CA VAL A 403 -11.35 -6.58 28.68
C VAL A 403 -10.37 -7.31 29.58
N GLU A 404 -10.58 -7.24 30.90
CA GLU A 404 -9.75 -7.91 31.90
C GLU A 404 -10.62 -8.88 32.69
N GLY A 405 -10.07 -10.04 33.07
CA GLY A 405 -10.81 -11.00 33.87
C GLY A 405 -10.12 -12.35 34.06
N SER A 406 -10.83 -13.24 34.75
CA SER A 406 -10.41 -14.62 34.98
C SER A 406 -10.63 -15.51 33.75
N VAL A 407 -9.79 -16.53 33.57
CA VAL A 407 -9.80 -17.41 32.41
C VAL A 407 -9.97 -18.87 32.82
N GLU A 408 -10.90 -19.56 32.17
CA GLU A 408 -11.14 -20.99 32.37
C GLU A 408 -11.15 -21.74 31.03
N LYS A 409 -10.93 -23.06 31.09
CA LYS A 409 -11.11 -23.90 29.90
C LYS A 409 -12.60 -24.06 29.61
N VAL A 410 -12.97 -24.01 28.34
CA VAL A 410 -14.31 -24.43 27.92
C VAL A 410 -14.45 -25.95 28.03
N SER A 411 -15.68 -26.47 27.92
CA SER A 411 -15.89 -27.91 27.99
C SER A 411 -15.18 -28.65 26.86
N ASP A 412 -14.94 -29.95 27.07
CA ASP A 412 -14.35 -30.79 26.02
C ASP A 412 -15.30 -30.91 24.83
N GLU A 413 -16.61 -30.92 25.06
CA GLU A 413 -17.65 -30.93 24.03
C GLU A 413 -17.62 -29.66 23.18
N GLU A 414 -17.51 -28.48 23.79
CA GLU A 414 -17.39 -27.20 23.08
C GLU A 414 -16.09 -27.15 22.25
N SER A 415 -15.00 -27.66 22.82
CA SER A 415 -13.72 -27.81 22.12
C SER A 415 -13.79 -28.77 20.92
N GLU A 416 -14.48 -29.90 21.07
CA GLU A 416 -14.69 -30.90 20.01
C GLU A 416 -15.53 -30.32 18.87
N GLN A 417 -16.66 -29.70 19.21
CA GLN A 417 -17.57 -29.09 18.25
C GLN A 417 -16.86 -28.01 17.44
N TYR A 418 -16.13 -27.11 18.09
CA TYR A 418 -15.39 -26.07 17.38
C TYR A 418 -14.23 -26.66 16.57
N PHE A 419 -13.49 -27.66 17.07
CA PHE A 419 -12.42 -28.30 16.31
C PHE A 419 -12.92 -28.83 14.96
N HIS A 420 -14.04 -29.55 14.94
CA HIS A 420 -14.61 -30.14 13.72
C HIS A 420 -15.26 -29.12 12.79
N SER A 421 -15.67 -27.96 13.29
CA SER A 421 -16.16 -26.86 12.44
C SER A 421 -15.07 -26.22 11.57
N ARG A 422 -13.78 -26.40 11.94
CA ARG A 422 -12.65 -25.77 11.26
C ARG A 422 -12.38 -26.45 9.91
N PRO A 423 -11.84 -25.72 8.92
CA PRO A 423 -11.35 -26.34 7.68
C PRO A 423 -10.37 -27.47 7.97
N ARG A 424 -10.42 -28.54 7.18
CA ARG A 424 -9.58 -29.74 7.38
C ARG A 424 -8.09 -29.44 7.55
N GLY A 425 -7.54 -28.55 6.71
CA GLY A 425 -6.13 -28.13 6.83
C GLY A 425 -5.81 -27.43 8.16
N SER A 426 -6.77 -26.71 8.75
CA SER A 426 -6.63 -26.12 10.08
C SER A 426 -6.67 -27.16 11.20
N GLN A 427 -7.47 -28.23 11.04
CA GLN A 427 -7.49 -29.38 11.96
C GLN A 427 -6.13 -30.09 11.96
N LEU A 428 -5.60 -30.42 10.78
CA LEU A 428 -4.26 -31.01 10.62
C LEU A 428 -3.17 -30.09 11.19
N GLY A 429 -3.22 -28.79 10.85
CA GLY A 429 -2.25 -27.81 11.36
C GLY A 429 -2.24 -27.72 12.88
N ALA A 430 -3.38 -27.92 13.56
CA ALA A 430 -3.43 -27.95 15.02
C ALA A 430 -2.76 -29.20 15.63
N ILE A 431 -2.69 -30.31 14.89
CA ILE A 431 -1.99 -31.53 15.32
C ILE A 431 -0.48 -31.42 15.04
N VAL A 432 -0.09 -30.89 13.87
CA VAL A 432 1.32 -30.66 13.52
C VAL A 432 1.98 -29.67 14.49
N SER A 433 1.24 -28.62 14.86
CA SER A 433 1.80 -27.52 15.64
C SER A 433 1.87 -27.84 17.14
N LYS A 434 3.04 -28.32 17.57
CA LYS A 434 3.50 -28.20 18.97
C LYS A 434 3.83 -26.74 19.26
N GLN A 435 2.78 -25.93 19.43
CA GLN A 435 2.88 -24.48 19.46
C GLN A 435 3.84 -24.01 20.57
N SER A 436 4.73 -23.06 20.24
CA SER A 436 5.75 -22.50 21.14
C SER A 436 6.94 -23.42 21.48
N THR A 437 7.10 -24.57 20.83
CA THR A 437 8.34 -25.37 20.92
C THR A 437 9.29 -25.05 19.77
N VAL A 438 10.61 -25.17 20.00
CA VAL A 438 11.62 -25.05 18.95
C VAL A 438 11.48 -26.22 17.97
N VAL A 439 11.53 -25.95 16.67
CA VAL A 439 11.55 -26.96 15.61
C VAL A 439 12.82 -26.79 14.75
N PRO A 440 13.42 -27.87 14.22
CA PRO A 440 14.66 -27.80 13.44
C PRO A 440 14.55 -26.96 12.16
N GLY A 441 13.34 -26.81 11.61
CA GLY A 441 13.08 -25.97 10.45
C GLY A 441 11.70 -26.18 9.88
N ARG A 442 11.31 -25.31 8.95
CA ARG A 442 9.99 -25.35 8.28
C ARG A 442 9.71 -26.69 7.59
N HIS A 443 10.74 -27.33 7.03
CA HIS A 443 10.61 -28.61 6.33
C HIS A 443 10.02 -29.72 7.21
N VAL A 444 10.32 -29.74 8.51
CA VAL A 444 9.78 -30.74 9.46
C VAL A 444 8.26 -30.61 9.58
N LEU A 445 7.75 -29.37 9.65
CA LEU A 445 6.31 -29.11 9.73
C LEU A 445 5.60 -29.54 8.44
N HIS A 446 6.21 -29.31 7.28
CA HIS A 446 5.65 -29.74 5.99
C HIS A 446 5.61 -31.26 5.88
N GLN A 447 6.66 -31.94 6.31
CA GLN A 447 6.72 -33.39 6.32
C GLN A 447 5.63 -33.98 7.24
N GLN A 448 5.53 -33.51 8.48
CA GLN A 448 4.49 -33.97 9.42
C GLN A 448 3.07 -33.68 8.90
N TYR A 449 2.86 -32.53 8.27
CA TYR A 449 1.58 -32.20 7.66
C TYR A 449 1.22 -33.20 6.56
N LYS A 450 2.17 -33.50 5.66
CA LYS A 450 1.97 -34.47 4.58
C LYS A 450 1.69 -35.89 5.10
N GLU A 451 2.43 -36.33 6.13
CA GLU A 451 2.20 -37.63 6.78
C GLU A 451 0.78 -37.72 7.39
N LEU A 452 0.28 -36.64 7.99
CA LEU A 452 -1.09 -36.63 8.51
C LEU A 452 -2.15 -36.54 7.41
N GLU A 453 -1.87 -35.83 6.31
CA GLU A 453 -2.75 -35.77 5.14
C GLU A 453 -2.88 -37.14 4.47
N GLU A 454 -1.79 -37.91 4.38
CA GLU A 454 -1.80 -39.29 3.89
C GLU A 454 -2.50 -40.25 4.87
N LYS A 455 -2.27 -40.07 6.19
CA LYS A 455 -2.89 -40.88 7.24
C LYS A 455 -4.40 -40.71 7.28
N TYR A 456 -4.91 -39.49 7.13
CA TYR A 456 -6.32 -39.18 7.23
C TYR A 456 -6.92 -38.95 5.84
N SER A 457 -7.50 -40.01 5.26
CA SER A 457 -8.25 -39.95 3.99
C SER A 457 -9.29 -38.83 3.99
N LYS A 458 -9.65 -38.29 2.82
CA LYS A 458 -10.53 -37.11 2.72
C LYS A 458 -11.85 -37.20 3.50
N GLU A 459 -12.38 -38.41 3.68
CA GLU A 459 -13.64 -38.68 4.37
C GLU A 459 -13.47 -39.04 5.86
N SER A 460 -12.23 -39.29 6.31
CA SER A 460 -11.97 -39.65 7.70
C SER A 460 -12.11 -38.45 8.65
N LEU A 461 -12.74 -38.68 9.80
CA LEU A 461 -12.79 -37.73 10.90
C LEU A 461 -11.40 -37.62 11.55
N ILE A 462 -10.90 -36.40 11.67
CA ILE A 462 -9.63 -36.13 12.36
C ILE A 462 -9.96 -35.92 13.84
N PRO A 463 -9.46 -36.75 14.78
CA PRO A 463 -9.77 -36.56 16.20
C PRO A 463 -9.13 -35.27 16.73
N LYS A 464 -9.84 -34.54 17.59
CA LYS A 464 -9.26 -33.41 18.34
C LYS A 464 -8.12 -33.93 19.23
N PRO A 465 -6.92 -33.35 19.17
CA PRO A 465 -5.86 -33.72 20.09
C PRO A 465 -6.17 -33.24 21.51
N LYS A 466 -5.82 -34.04 22.53
CA LYS A 466 -6.05 -33.72 23.97
C LYS A 466 -5.40 -32.41 24.43
N TYR A 467 -4.31 -32.01 23.78
CA TYR A 467 -3.60 -30.76 24.06
C TYR A 467 -4.19 -29.54 23.34
N TRP A 468 -5.39 -29.63 22.76
CA TRP A 468 -6.03 -28.53 22.04
C TRP A 468 -7.46 -28.32 22.52
N GLY A 469 -7.86 -27.05 22.66
CA GLY A 469 -9.21 -26.66 23.02
C GLY A 469 -9.36 -25.18 23.30
N GLY A 470 -10.50 -24.81 23.89
CA GLY A 470 -10.90 -23.42 24.12
C GLY A 470 -10.60 -22.89 25.51
N TYR A 471 -10.39 -21.60 25.59
CA TYR A 471 -10.43 -20.82 26.83
C TYR A 471 -11.53 -19.77 26.73
N ARG A 472 -12.10 -19.45 27.89
CA ARG A 472 -13.10 -18.41 28.09
C ARG A 472 -12.58 -17.42 29.11
N LEU A 473 -12.55 -16.13 28.75
CA LEU A 473 -12.34 -15.06 29.71
C LEU A 473 -13.69 -14.57 30.22
N LYS A 474 -13.86 -14.63 31.54
CA LYS A 474 -15.00 -14.08 32.30
C LYS A 474 -14.70 -12.62 32.67
N PRO A 475 -15.41 -11.64 32.08
CA PRO A 475 -15.06 -10.24 32.28
C PRO A 475 -15.30 -9.75 33.71
N GLU A 476 -14.31 -9.05 34.23
CA GLU A 476 -14.34 -8.35 35.51
C GLU A 476 -14.15 -6.84 35.33
N ARG A 477 -13.68 -6.41 34.16
CA ARG A 477 -13.55 -4.99 33.80
C ARG A 477 -13.56 -4.80 32.29
N PHE A 478 -14.15 -3.71 31.83
CA PHE A 478 -14.03 -3.24 30.46
C PHE A 478 -13.55 -1.80 30.43
N GLU A 479 -12.81 -1.44 29.39
CA GLU A 479 -12.56 -0.05 29.03
C GLU A 479 -12.84 0.14 27.55
N PHE A 480 -13.71 1.10 27.24
CA PHE A 480 -14.04 1.54 25.89
C PHE A 480 -13.34 2.88 25.64
N TRP A 481 -12.53 2.93 24.60
CA TRP A 481 -11.75 4.11 24.23
C TRP A 481 -12.12 4.55 22.80
N GLN A 482 -12.36 5.85 22.62
CA GLN A 482 -12.66 6.49 21.34
C GLN A 482 -11.66 7.62 21.10
N GLY A 483 -10.99 7.57 19.95
CA GLY A 483 -10.04 8.59 19.52
C GLY A 483 -10.73 9.94 19.30
N GLN A 484 -10.11 11.03 19.72
CA GLN A 484 -10.65 12.39 19.66
C GLN A 484 -9.53 13.37 19.26
N PRO A 485 -9.89 14.57 18.76
CA PRO A 485 -8.94 15.60 18.43
C PRO A 485 -8.06 15.98 19.64
N SER A 486 -6.84 16.42 19.36
CA SER A 486 -5.91 16.94 20.39
C SER A 486 -5.58 15.97 21.54
N ARG A 487 -5.80 14.66 21.34
CA ARG A 487 -5.57 13.60 22.35
C ARG A 487 -6.52 13.64 23.55
N LEU A 488 -7.61 14.41 23.50
CA LEU A 488 -8.64 14.43 24.54
C LEU A 488 -9.62 13.26 24.36
N HIS A 489 -9.09 12.04 24.42
CA HIS A 489 -9.82 10.81 24.16
C HIS A 489 -10.94 10.54 25.15
N ASP A 490 -12.05 9.98 24.66
CA ASP A 490 -13.13 9.50 25.51
C ASP A 490 -12.81 8.10 26.01
N ARG A 491 -12.90 7.90 27.33
CA ARG A 491 -12.57 6.64 27.99
C ARG A 491 -13.62 6.31 29.02
N LEU A 492 -14.41 5.26 28.78
CA LEU A 492 -15.42 4.78 29.72
C LEU A 492 -15.06 3.40 30.23
N GLU A 493 -14.93 3.29 31.55
CA GLU A 493 -14.66 2.05 32.26
C GLU A 493 -15.94 1.47 32.87
N TYR A 494 -16.09 0.15 32.74
CA TYR A 494 -17.12 -0.63 33.40
C TYR A 494 -16.48 -1.53 34.44
N SER A 495 -16.97 -1.43 35.68
CA SER A 495 -16.59 -2.31 36.79
C SER A 495 -17.83 -2.89 37.47
N PRO A 496 -17.80 -4.15 37.94
CA PRO A 496 -18.93 -4.74 38.60
C PRO A 496 -19.15 -4.12 39.98
N GLN A 497 -20.41 -3.89 40.33
CA GLN A 497 -20.86 -3.42 41.63
C GLN A 497 -22.06 -4.25 42.08
N GLU A 498 -22.17 -4.50 43.38
CA GLU A 498 -23.37 -5.10 43.95
C GLU A 498 -24.36 -4.00 44.36
N THR A 499 -25.62 -4.15 43.98
CA THR A 499 -26.73 -3.29 44.38
C THR A 499 -27.98 -4.15 44.55
N ASP A 500 -28.59 -4.12 45.73
CA ASP A 500 -29.78 -4.93 46.08
C ASP A 500 -29.62 -6.43 45.79
N GLY A 501 -28.42 -6.99 46.04
CA GLY A 501 -28.10 -8.39 45.79
C GLY A 501 -27.99 -8.77 44.30
N LYS A 502 -28.00 -7.78 43.40
CA LYS A 502 -27.76 -7.97 41.96
C LYS A 502 -26.42 -7.36 41.56
N ARG A 503 -25.73 -8.03 40.66
CA ARG A 503 -24.53 -7.50 40.01
C ARG A 503 -24.98 -6.50 38.93
N VAL A 504 -24.57 -5.25 39.07
CA VAL A 504 -24.74 -4.17 38.11
C VAL A 504 -23.37 -3.69 37.65
N TRP A 505 -23.29 -2.98 36.52
CA TRP A 505 -22.05 -2.39 36.06
C TRP A 505 -22.04 -0.89 36.37
N LYS A 506 -21.01 -0.45 37.09
CA LYS A 506 -20.73 0.95 37.31
C LYS A 506 -19.92 1.48 36.12
N ILE A 507 -20.38 2.58 35.54
CA ILE A 507 -19.72 3.26 34.42
C ILE A 507 -19.03 4.51 34.96
N VAL A 508 -17.75 4.69 34.62
CA VAL A 508 -16.98 5.89 34.99
C VAL A 508 -16.13 6.37 33.83
N ARG A 509 -15.99 7.69 33.69
CA ARG A 509 -15.06 8.30 32.74
C ARG A 509 -13.65 8.38 33.32
N LEU A 510 -12.68 7.98 32.51
CA LEU A 510 -11.26 8.10 32.81
C LEU A 510 -10.67 9.31 32.07
N ALA A 511 -9.66 9.94 32.65
CA ALA A 511 -8.88 10.96 31.95
C ALA A 511 -8.09 10.33 30.79
N PRO A 512 -7.91 11.05 29.66
CA PRO A 512 -7.15 10.56 28.51
C PRO A 512 -5.67 10.31 28.78
#